data_AF-A0A965VGW4-F1
#
_entry.id   AF-A0A965VGW4-F1
#
_cell.length_a   1.000
_cell.length_b   1.000
_cell.length_c   1.000
_cell.angle_alpha   90.00
_cell.angle_beta   90.00
_cell.angle_gamma   90.00
#
_symmetry.space_group_name_H-M   'P 1'
#
loop_
_entity.id
_entity.type
_entity.pdbx_description
1 polymer ?
#
loop_
_entity_poly.entity_id
_entity_poly.type
_entity_poly.pdbx_seq_one_letter_code
_entity_poly.pdbx_strand_id
1 'polypeptide(L)'
;MSKRVVTLRTPGDIGLALQQARLSQGLTQHDIAGQLGIPQSTVSEMESGKSTIYLRHLLEMARLSKLEISAEWDARAAAALDDSTGNSTDNSTDNAKQAHETRD
;
A
#
# COMPACT_ATOMS: atom_id res chain seq x y z
N MET A 1 -15.99 0.17 17.16
CA MET A 1 -15.65 -0.11 15.75
C MET A 1 -15.97 1.16 14.98
N SER A 2 -14.96 1.91 14.55
CA SER A 2 -15.18 3.18 13.83
C SER A 2 -15.01 2.91 12.35
N LYS A 3 -16.12 2.58 11.67
CA LYS A 3 -16.15 2.37 10.22
C LYS A 3 -15.99 3.70 9.50
N ARG A 4 -15.08 3.77 8.53
CA ARG A 4 -14.97 4.86 7.56
C ARG A 4 -15.54 4.38 6.24
N VAL A 5 -16.37 5.22 5.62
CA VAL A 5 -16.95 4.97 4.29
C VAL A 5 -16.60 6.15 3.41
N VAL A 6 -16.12 5.88 2.19
CA VAL A 6 -15.81 6.91 1.18
C VAL A 6 -16.36 6.49 -0.18
N THR A 7 -16.92 7.45 -0.92
CA THR A 7 -17.32 7.25 -2.32
C THR A 7 -16.09 7.39 -3.21
N LEU A 8 -15.89 6.43 -4.12
CA LEU A 8 -14.75 6.36 -5.04
C LEU A 8 -15.16 6.91 -6.41
N ARG A 9 -14.54 8.02 -6.82
CA ARG A 9 -14.84 8.70 -8.09
C ARG A 9 -13.66 8.71 -9.04
N THR A 10 -12.45 8.66 -8.48
CA THR A 10 -11.20 8.69 -9.22
C THR A 10 -10.34 7.48 -8.87
N PRO A 11 -9.38 7.09 -9.72
CA PRO A 11 -8.43 6.06 -9.34
C PRO A 11 -7.55 6.45 -8.14
N GLY A 12 -7.31 7.74 -7.93
CA GLY A 12 -6.63 8.24 -6.74
C GLY A 12 -7.40 7.96 -5.45
N ASP A 13 -8.73 8.06 -5.50
CA ASP A 13 -9.58 7.77 -4.34
C ASP A 13 -9.44 6.29 -3.93
N ILE A 14 -9.31 5.40 -4.91
CA ILE A 14 -9.11 3.96 -4.68
C ILE A 14 -7.74 3.73 -4.05
N GLY A 15 -6.68 4.33 -4.60
CA GLY A 15 -5.33 4.22 -4.04
C GLY A 15 -5.27 4.70 -2.59
N LEU A 16 -5.88 5.84 -2.30
CA LEU A 16 -5.95 6.38 -0.95
C LEU A 16 -6.77 5.48 -0.01
N ALA A 17 -7.92 4.96 -0.45
CA ALA A 17 -8.73 4.04 0.35
C ALA A 17 -7.97 2.75 0.68
N LEU A 18 -7.26 2.17 -0.29
CA LEU A 18 -6.40 1.00 -0.07
C LEU A 18 -5.28 1.30 0.93
N GLN A 19 -4.60 2.44 0.79
CA GLN A 19 -3.56 2.86 1.73
C GLN A 19 -4.11 3.01 3.15
N GLN A 20 -5.26 3.68 3.31
CA GLN A 20 -5.87 3.90 4.61
C GLN A 20 -6.34 2.60 5.27
N ALA A 21 -6.92 1.69 4.48
CA ALA A 21 -7.34 0.38 4.96
C ALA A 21 -6.14 -0.52 5.34
N ARG A 22 -5.03 -0.43 4.60
CA ARG A 22 -3.79 -1.13 4.94
C ARG A 22 -3.20 -0.60 6.24
N LEU A 23 -3.04 0.72 6.35
CA LEU A 23 -2.49 1.38 7.55
C LEU A 23 -3.36 1.13 8.78
N SER A 24 -4.69 1.07 8.59
CA SER A 24 -5.57 0.76 9.71
C SER A 24 -5.42 -0.66 10.23
N GLN A 25 -4.84 -1.59 9.47
CA GLN A 25 -4.52 -2.95 9.91
C GLN A 25 -3.07 -3.09 10.43
N GLY A 26 -2.29 -2.01 10.44
CA GLY A 26 -0.88 -2.05 10.83
C GLY A 26 0.03 -2.75 9.81
N LEU A 27 -0.46 -2.99 8.59
CA LEU A 27 0.31 -3.67 7.55
C LEU A 27 1.21 -2.69 6.81
N THR A 28 2.42 -3.12 6.46
CA THR A 28 3.29 -2.41 5.51
C THR A 28 2.94 -2.77 4.07
N GLN A 29 3.45 -2.00 3.10
CA GLN A 29 3.28 -2.35 1.68
C GLN A 29 3.98 -3.67 1.33
N HIS A 30 5.05 -4.04 2.05
CA HIS A 30 5.73 -5.34 1.88
C HIS A 30 4.86 -6.50 2.34
N ASP A 31 4.13 -6.34 3.45
CA ASP A 31 3.28 -7.40 3.99
C ASP A 31 2.16 -7.77 3.00
N ILE A 32 1.47 -6.76 2.47
CA ILE A 32 0.39 -7.00 1.50
C ILE A 32 0.94 -7.47 0.14
N ALA A 33 2.10 -6.97 -0.28
CA ALA A 33 2.79 -7.44 -1.49
C ALA A 33 3.15 -8.92 -1.39
N GLY A 34 3.69 -9.35 -0.24
CA GLY A 34 4.02 -10.74 0.04
C GLY A 34 2.79 -11.65 0.04
N GLN A 35 1.67 -11.21 0.62
CA GLN A 35 0.41 -11.96 0.60
C GLN A 35 -0.17 -12.12 -0.82
N LEU A 36 0.00 -11.12 -1.68
CA LEU A 36 -0.50 -11.13 -3.05
C LEU A 36 0.48 -11.75 -4.05
N GLY A 37 1.72 -12.02 -3.66
CA GLY A 37 2.77 -12.51 -4.57
C GLY A 37 3.15 -11.51 -5.66
N ILE A 38 3.07 -10.21 -5.38
CA ILE A 38 3.41 -9.12 -6.31
C ILE A 38 4.59 -8.29 -5.79
N PRO A 39 5.31 -7.56 -6.65
CA PRO A 39 6.32 -6.62 -6.19
C PRO A 39 5.72 -5.52 -5.29
N GLN A 40 6.43 -5.11 -4.25
CA GLN A 40 6.00 -4.00 -3.39
C GLN A 40 5.84 -2.69 -4.19
N SER A 41 6.63 -2.48 -5.25
CA SER A 41 6.46 -1.36 -6.16
C SER A 41 5.09 -1.34 -6.82
N THR A 42 4.50 -2.50 -7.14
CA THR A 42 3.13 -2.60 -7.66
C THR A 42 2.11 -2.12 -6.64
N VAL A 43 2.27 -2.46 -5.36
CA VAL A 43 1.41 -1.93 -4.28
C VAL A 43 1.55 -0.41 -4.16
N SER A 44 2.78 0.11 -4.22
CA SER A 44 3.03 1.56 -4.19
C SER A 44 2.37 2.28 -5.38
N GLU A 45 2.45 1.72 -6.58
CA GLU A 45 1.77 2.24 -7.77
C GLU A 45 0.24 2.24 -7.59
N MET A 46 -0.33 1.16 -7.05
CA MET A 46 -1.77 1.08 -6.76
C MET A 46 -2.19 2.12 -5.72
N GLU A 47 -1.47 2.26 -4.60
CA GLU A 47 -1.78 3.21 -3.52
C GLU A 47 -1.58 4.67 -3.93
N SER A 48 -0.65 4.96 -4.85
CA SER A 48 -0.48 6.30 -5.43
C SER A 48 -1.55 6.65 -6.48
N GLY A 49 -2.46 5.72 -6.79
CA GLY A 49 -3.50 5.92 -7.80
C GLY A 49 -2.99 5.80 -9.22
N LYS A 50 -1.78 5.26 -9.44
CA LYS A 50 -1.27 4.93 -10.77
C LYS A 50 -2.17 3.84 -11.34
N SER A 51 -3.08 4.28 -12.19
CA SER A 51 -4.21 3.46 -12.60
C SER A 51 -3.96 2.76 -13.92
N THR A 52 -4.42 1.53 -14.01
CA THR A 52 -4.55 0.83 -15.28
C THR A 52 -5.70 1.42 -16.09
N ILE A 53 -5.68 1.20 -17.40
CA ILE A 53 -6.77 1.62 -18.29
C ILE A 53 -8.12 1.01 -17.89
N TYR A 54 -8.11 -0.22 -17.39
CA TYR A 54 -9.32 -0.92 -16.95
C TYR A 54 -9.97 -0.27 -15.74
N LEU A 55 -9.18 0.22 -14.77
CA LEU A 55 -9.74 0.88 -13.60
C LEU A 55 -10.46 2.19 -13.97
N ARG A 56 -9.90 2.94 -14.92
CA ARG A 56 -10.55 4.14 -15.45
C ARG A 56 -11.85 3.80 -16.18
N HIS A 57 -11.84 2.78 -17.03
CA HIS A 57 -13.05 2.32 -17.72
C HIS A 57 -14.12 1.84 -16.73
N LEU A 58 -13.74 1.12 -15.67
CA LEU A 58 -14.66 0.68 -14.61
C LEU A 58 -15.38 1.87 -13.96
N LEU A 59 -14.62 2.90 -13.57
CA LEU A 59 -15.20 4.09 -12.93
C LEU A 59 -16.12 4.86 -13.88
N GLU A 60 -15.75 4.96 -15.16
CA GLU A 60 -16.61 5.60 -16.16
C GLU A 60 -17.88 4.78 -16.44
N MET A 61 -17.78 3.46 -16.52
CA MET A 61 -18.94 2.58 -16.64
C MET A 61 -19.88 2.72 -15.43
N ALA A 62 -19.32 2.82 -14.22
CA ALA A 62 -20.12 3.06 -13.01
C ALA A 62 -20.87 4.39 -13.10
N ARG A 63 -20.18 5.47 -13.52
CA ARG A 63 -20.79 6.78 -13.72
C ARG A 63 -21.92 6.77 -14.75
N LEU A 64 -21.69 6.15 -15.91
CA LEU A 64 -22.69 6.04 -16.99
C LEU A 64 -23.90 5.20 -16.57
N SER A 65 -23.67 4.17 -15.74
CA SER A 65 -24.70 3.26 -15.26
C SER A 65 -25.40 3.75 -13.99
N LYS A 66 -25.03 4.93 -13.47
CA LYS A 66 -25.51 5.48 -12.19
C LYS A 66 -25.24 4.55 -11.00
N LEU A 67 -24.17 3.76 -11.08
CA LEU A 67 -23.68 2.94 -9.97
C LEU A 67 -22.76 3.80 -9.09
N GLU A 68 -22.92 3.65 -7.78
CA GLU A 68 -21.99 4.20 -6.80
C GLU A 68 -21.01 3.12 -6.35
N ILE A 69 -19.72 3.45 -6.35
CA ILE A 69 -18.67 2.61 -5.78
C ILE A 69 -18.22 3.27 -4.48
N SER A 70 -18.22 2.51 -3.38
CA SER A 70 -17.73 2.97 -2.08
C SER A 70 -16.74 1.98 -1.50
N ALA A 71 -15.76 2.48 -0.75
CA ALA A 71 -14.87 1.68 0.08
C ALA A 71 -15.22 1.89 1.56
N GLU A 72 -15.14 0.80 2.33
CA GLU A 72 -15.37 0.79 3.77
C GLU A 72 -14.24 0.05 4.49
N TRP A 73 -13.74 0.60 5.60
CA TRP A 73 -12.74 -0.06 6.46
C TRP A 73 -12.88 0.37 7.93
N ASP A 74 -12.33 -0.43 8.85
CA ASP A 74 -12.23 -0.05 10.27
C ASP A 74 -11.04 0.88 10.48
N ALA A 75 -11.28 2.08 10.99
CA ALA A 75 -10.28 3.11 11.22
C ALA A 75 -9.49 2.94 12.53
N ARG A 76 -9.87 2.03 13.44
CA ARG A 76 -9.34 1.99 14.81
C ARG A 76 -7.96 1.31 14.93
N ALA A 77 -7.63 0.33 14.09
CA ALA A 77 -6.49 -0.54 14.37
C ALA A 77 -5.10 0.10 14.12
N ALA A 78 -5.04 1.31 13.52
CA ALA A 78 -3.79 2.10 13.45
C ALA A 78 -3.27 2.57 14.84
N ALA A 79 -4.15 2.69 15.85
CA ALA A 79 -3.78 3.22 17.16
C ALA A 79 -3.37 2.13 18.19
N ALA A 80 -3.45 0.85 17.84
CA ALA A 80 -3.27 -0.25 18.80
C ALA A 80 -1.86 -0.87 18.80
N LEU A 81 -0.95 -0.39 17.93
CA LEU A 81 0.40 -0.95 17.76
C LEU A 81 1.52 -0.10 18.39
N ASP A 82 1.19 0.99 19.10
CA ASP A 82 2.18 1.90 19.72
C ASP A 82 2.52 1.53 21.19
N ASP A 83 2.03 0.39 21.70
CA ASP A 83 2.20 0.04 23.13
C ASP A 83 2.97 -1.27 23.40
N SER A 84 3.68 -1.85 22.42
CA SER A 84 4.67 -2.87 22.76
C SER A 84 5.78 -3.06 21.72
N THR A 85 7.00 -2.97 22.23
CA THR A 85 8.22 -3.64 21.76
C THR A 85 9.02 -2.96 20.66
N GLY A 86 10.17 -2.41 21.08
CA GLY A 86 11.29 -2.19 20.19
C GLY A 86 11.70 -3.49 19.52
N ASN A 87 11.88 -3.45 18.21
CA ASN A 87 12.63 -4.45 17.49
C ASN A 87 13.87 -3.79 16.88
N SER A 88 14.95 -3.90 17.64
CA SER A 88 16.31 -3.90 17.10
C SER A 88 16.44 -5.06 16.13
N THR A 89 16.36 -4.79 14.83
CA THR A 89 17.02 -5.63 13.83
C THR A 89 18.08 -4.79 13.15
N ASP A 90 19.27 -4.92 13.73
CA ASP A 90 20.55 -5.01 13.02
C ASP A 90 20.36 -5.55 11.60
N ASN A 91 20.81 -4.78 10.60
CA ASN A 91 21.23 -5.36 9.35
C ASN A 91 22.62 -4.81 8.99
N SER A 92 23.60 -5.22 9.79
CA SER A 92 24.95 -5.48 9.33
C SER A 92 24.89 -6.65 8.34
N THR A 93 24.83 -6.33 7.05
CA THR A 93 25.35 -7.24 6.02
C THR A 93 26.38 -6.47 5.21
N ASP A 94 27.63 -6.82 5.48
CA ASP A 94 28.77 -6.84 4.57
C ASP A 94 28.44 -6.45 3.12
N ASN A 95 28.94 -5.30 2.67
CA ASN A 95 29.39 -5.20 1.29
C ASN A 95 30.92 -5.19 1.29
N ALA A 96 31.45 -6.37 0.96
CA ALA A 96 32.84 -6.70 1.00
C ALA A 96 33.68 -5.80 0.08
N LYS A 97 34.85 -5.44 0.63
CA LYS A 97 36.09 -5.14 -0.08
C LYS A 97 36.23 -5.94 -1.38
N GLN A 98 36.39 -5.25 -2.50
CA GLN A 98 37.23 -5.67 -3.64
C GLN A 98 37.38 -4.49 -4.63
N ALA A 99 38.24 -3.53 -4.26
CA ALA A 99 38.92 -2.71 -5.25
C ALA A 99 40.39 -3.16 -5.22
N HIS A 100 40.78 -3.79 -6.32
CA HIS A 100 42.05 -4.45 -6.56
C HIS A 100 43.20 -3.46 -6.41
N GLU A 101 44.13 -3.77 -5.52
CA GLU A 101 45.47 -3.18 -5.48
C GLU A 101 46.32 -3.95 -6.51
N THR A 102 46.80 -3.27 -7.55
CA THR A 102 48.06 -3.65 -8.18
C THR A 102 48.76 -2.39 -8.69
N ARG A 103 49.85 -2.04 -8.00
CA ARG A 103 50.91 -1.15 -8.46
C ARG A 103 51.66 -1.83 -9.61
N ASP A 104 52.06 -1.03 -10.59
CA ASP A 104 53.47 -0.85 -11.00
C ASP A 104 53.62 0.56 -11.60
#